data_AF-A0A0L0LAJ4-F1
#
_entry.id   AF-A0A0L0LAJ4-F1
#
_cell.length_a   1.000
_cell.length_b   1.000
_cell.length_c   1.000
_cell.angle_alpha   90.00
_cell.angle_beta   90.00
_cell.angle_gamma   90.00
#
_symmetry.space_group_name_H-M   'P 1'
#
loop_
_entity.id
_entity.type
_entity.pdbx_description
1 polymer ?
#
loop_
_entity_poly.entity_id
_entity_poly.type
_entity_poly.pdbx_seq_one_letter_code
_entity_poly.pdbx_strand_id
1 'polypeptide(L)'
;MKRIGDLIPTPAAEEPKSRKTERGELMRFFQRHLNHARSQDGLPKLTMGRIGKELEGIPTDDLYYLKTVCSQAKNFSKKFWWEIDPKKHEKSDQPF
;
A
#
# COMPACT_ATOMS: atom_id res chain seq x y z
N MET A 1 -24.25 37.14 18.44
CA MET A 1 -23.02 37.86 18.03
C MET A 1 -22.20 36.93 17.15
N LYS A 2 -21.88 37.32 15.91
CA LYS A 2 -21.03 36.52 15.02
C LYS A 2 -19.58 36.63 15.49
N ARG A 3 -18.84 35.51 15.50
CA ARG A 3 -17.43 35.52 15.91
C ARG A 3 -16.60 35.98 14.71
N ILE A 4 -15.56 36.79 14.96
CA ILE A 4 -14.65 37.30 13.91
C ILE A 4 -14.05 36.15 13.06
N GLY A 5 -13.91 34.96 13.63
CA GLY A 5 -13.45 33.76 12.91
C GLY A 5 -14.35 33.31 11.76
N ASP A 6 -15.64 33.68 11.75
CA ASP A 6 -16.58 33.33 10.68
C ASP A 6 -16.45 34.23 9.44
N LEU A 7 -15.64 35.30 9.53
CA LEU A 7 -15.40 36.28 8.47
C LEU A 7 -14.05 36.09 7.77
N ILE A 8 -13.22 35.18 8.26
CA ILE A 8 -11.92 34.87 7.66
C ILE A 8 -12.13 33.71 6.68
N PRO A 9 -11.96 33.89 5.37
CA PRO A 9 -11.94 32.77 4.44
C PRO A 9 -10.72 31.90 4.78
N THR A 10 -10.94 30.73 5.36
CA THR A 10 -9.88 29.74 5.53
C THR A 10 -9.42 29.37 4.12
N PRO A 11 -8.15 29.58 3.75
CA PRO A 11 -7.66 29.04 2.49
C PRO A 11 -7.85 27.53 2.59
N ALA A 12 -8.67 26.96 1.70
CA ALA A 12 -8.81 25.52 1.58
C ALA A 12 -7.39 24.99 1.47
N ALA A 13 -6.94 24.25 2.49
CA ALA A 13 -5.60 23.74 2.55
C ALA A 13 -5.36 22.95 1.26
N GLU A 14 -4.59 23.54 0.33
CA GLU A 14 -4.25 22.86 -0.90
C GLU A 14 -3.48 21.62 -0.48
N GLU A 15 -4.08 20.45 -0.69
CA GLU A 15 -3.42 19.19 -0.38
C GLU A 15 -2.07 19.19 -1.09
N PRO A 16 -0.95 19.01 -0.38
CA PRO A 16 0.36 19.09 -1.00
C PRO A 16 0.40 18.07 -2.13
N LYS A 17 0.56 18.56 -3.37
CA LYS A 17 0.61 17.73 -4.58
C LYS A 17 1.64 16.62 -4.34
N SER A 18 1.18 15.39 -4.16
CA SER A 18 2.06 14.27 -3.83
C SER A 18 3.09 14.14 -4.95
N ARG A 19 4.38 14.24 -4.62
CA ARG A 19 5.46 14.04 -5.59
C ARG A 19 5.26 12.65 -6.22
N LYS A 20 5.03 12.60 -7.53
CA LYS A 20 4.89 11.32 -8.25
C LYS A 20 6.27 10.68 -8.30
N THR A 21 6.42 9.55 -7.61
CA THR A 21 7.63 8.74 -7.59
C THR A 21 7.28 7.34 -8.06
N GLU A 22 8.21 6.64 -8.70
CA GLU A 22 8.02 5.25 -9.15
C GLU A 22 7.57 4.35 -8.01
N ARG A 23 8.25 4.43 -6.85
CA ARG A 23 7.84 3.72 -5.63
C ARG A 23 6.41 4.06 -5.22
N GLY A 24 6.01 5.33 -5.28
CA GLY A 24 4.65 5.77 -4.97
C GLY A 24 3.61 5.23 -5.95
N GLU A 25 3.96 5.05 -7.22
CA GLU A 25 3.09 4.42 -8.22
C GLU A 25 2.93 2.91 -7.97
N LEU A 26 4.01 2.22 -7.62
CA LEU A 26 3.96 0.82 -7.19
C LEU A 26 3.11 0.66 -5.93
N MET A 27 3.29 1.51 -4.93
CA MET A 27 2.47 1.50 -3.71
C MET A 27 0.98 1.72 -4.02
N ARG A 28 0.64 2.67 -4.90
CA ARG A 28 -0.73 2.88 -5.37
C ARG A 28 -1.27 1.67 -6.13
N PHE A 29 -0.43 0.98 -6.90
CA PHE A 29 -0.80 -0.26 -7.59
C PHE A 29 -1.20 -1.35 -6.58
N PHE A 30 -0.36 -1.62 -5.57
CA PHE A 30 -0.67 -2.60 -4.52
C PHE A 30 -1.92 -2.20 -3.73
N GLN A 31 -2.01 -0.93 -3.30
CA GLN A 31 -3.14 -0.42 -2.54
C GLN A 31 -4.47 -0.66 -3.25
N ARG A 32 -4.57 -0.38 -4.56
CA ARG A 32 -5.80 -0.57 -5.34
C ARG A 32 -6.25 -2.03 -5.35
N HIS A 33 -5.33 -2.96 -5.62
CA HIS A 33 -5.65 -4.38 -5.68
C HIS A 33 -6.02 -4.96 -4.31
N LEU A 34 -5.30 -4.56 -3.26
CA LEU A 34 -5.60 -4.99 -1.89
C LEU A 34 -6.95 -4.44 -1.42
N ASN A 35 -7.25 -3.18 -1.73
CA ASN A 35 -8.53 -2.57 -1.35
C ASN A 35 -9.72 -3.13 -2.13
N HIS A 36 -9.51 -3.60 -3.37
CA HIS A 36 -10.54 -4.33 -4.11
C HIS A 36 -10.94 -5.59 -3.34
N ALA A 37 -9.99 -6.46 -3.01
CA ALA A 37 -10.26 -7.69 -2.23
C ALA A 37 -10.89 -7.37 -0.87
N ARG A 38 -10.33 -6.42 -0.12
CA ARG A 38 -10.86 -6.01 1.19
C ARG A 38 -12.28 -5.47 1.12
N SER A 39 -12.63 -4.76 0.05
CA SER A 39 -14.00 -4.26 -0.14
C SER A 39 -15.02 -5.37 -0.38
N GLN A 40 -14.61 -6.46 -1.05
CA GLN A 40 -15.45 -7.65 -1.21
C GLN A 40 -15.64 -8.38 0.12
N ASP A 41 -14.62 -8.37 0.97
CA ASP A 41 -14.65 -8.99 2.31
C ASP A 41 -15.30 -8.09 3.39
N GLY A 42 -15.77 -6.88 3.05
CA GLY A 42 -16.33 -5.93 4.02
C GLY A 42 -15.31 -5.32 4.99
N LEU A 43 -14.02 -5.39 4.67
CA LEU A 43 -12.93 -4.90 5.52
C LEU A 43 -12.57 -3.43 5.23
N PRO A 44 -12.09 -2.67 6.24
CA PRO A 44 -11.64 -1.29 6.03
C PRO A 44 -10.52 -1.18 5.01
N LYS A 45 -10.57 -0.16 4.15
CA LYS A 45 -9.54 0.10 3.13
C LYS A 45 -8.20 0.48 3.76
N LEU A 46 -7.11 0.00 3.17
CA LEU A 46 -5.74 0.38 3.49
C LEU A 46 -5.42 1.76 2.92
N THR A 47 -4.72 2.57 3.71
CA THR A 47 -4.19 3.88 3.31
C THR A 47 -2.79 3.74 2.71
N MET A 48 -2.34 4.76 1.96
CA MET A 48 -0.97 4.79 1.42
C MET A 48 0.08 4.72 2.53
N GLY A 49 -0.16 5.37 3.67
CA GLY A 49 0.73 5.30 4.83
C GLY A 49 0.84 3.89 5.40
N ARG A 50 -0.28 3.15 5.47
CA ARG A 50 -0.24 1.75 5.92
C ARG A 50 0.52 0.87 4.93
N ILE A 51 0.27 1.01 3.63
CA ILE A 51 1.03 0.28 2.60
C ILE A 51 2.53 0.60 2.68
N GLY A 52 2.89 1.87 2.92
CA GLY A 52 4.28 2.27 3.08
C GLY A 52 4.97 1.56 4.24
N LYS A 53 4.26 1.42 5.36
CA LYS A 53 4.75 0.70 6.54
C LYS A 53 4.92 -0.81 6.28
N GLU A 54 3.98 -1.44 5.58
CA GLU A 54 4.13 -2.87 5.22
C GLU A 54 5.31 -3.12 4.27
N LEU A 55 5.69 -2.12 3.47
CA LEU A 55 6.77 -2.20 2.49
C LEU A 55 8.07 -1.52 2.96
N GLU A 56 8.15 -1.08 4.21
CA GLU A 56 9.23 -0.21 4.74
C GLU A 56 10.61 -0.87 4.70
N GLY A 57 10.67 -2.21 4.66
CA GLY A 57 11.91 -2.98 4.53
C GLY A 57 12.20 -3.52 3.13
N ILE A 58 11.34 -3.28 2.13
CA ILE A 58 11.46 -3.88 0.80
C ILE A 58 12.09 -2.87 -0.18
N PRO A 59 13.25 -3.18 -0.80
CA PRO A 59 13.84 -2.38 -1.86
C PRO A 59 12.88 -2.16 -3.04
N THR A 60 13.03 -1.05 -3.75
CA THR A 60 12.13 -0.72 -4.88
C THR A 60 12.24 -1.75 -6.02
N ASP A 61 13.42 -2.33 -6.25
CA ASP A 61 13.61 -3.37 -7.28
C ASP A 61 12.77 -4.62 -6.95
N ASP A 62 12.75 -5.03 -5.68
CA ASP A 62 11.95 -6.15 -5.21
C ASP A 62 10.45 -5.88 -5.29
N LEU A 63 10.02 -4.61 -5.24
CA LEU A 63 8.61 -4.24 -5.48
C LEU A 63 8.18 -4.51 -6.93
N TYR A 64 9.08 -4.40 -7.91
CA TYR A 64 8.78 -4.76 -9.30
C TYR A 64 8.62 -6.27 -9.46
N TYR A 65 9.47 -7.06 -8.80
CA TYR A 65 9.31 -8.51 -8.74
C TYR A 65 7.99 -8.91 -8.04
N LEU A 66 7.73 -8.34 -6.86
CA LEU A 66 6.51 -8.55 -6.09
C LEU A 66 5.26 -8.24 -6.92
N LYS A 67 5.26 -7.12 -7.66
CA LYS A 67 4.18 -6.76 -8.58
C LYS A 67 3.93 -7.88 -9.59
N THR A 68 4.98 -8.38 -10.24
CA THR A 68 4.89 -9.42 -11.27
C THR A 68 4.32 -10.71 -10.70
N VAL A 69 4.86 -11.18 -9.57
CA VAL A 69 4.41 -12.40 -8.90
C VAL A 69 2.95 -12.30 -8.43
N CYS A 70 2.56 -11.17 -7.83
CA CYS A 70 1.18 -10.97 -7.39
C CYS A 70 0.19 -10.86 -8.56
N SER A 71 0.58 -10.24 -9.68
CA SER A 71 -0.26 -10.12 -10.87
C SER A 71 -0.50 -11.45 -11.59
N GLN A 72 0.44 -12.39 -11.52
CA GLN A 72 0.28 -13.72 -12.12
C GLN A 72 -0.49 -14.70 -11.21
N ALA A 73 -0.65 -14.37 -9.93
CA ALA A 73 -1.33 -15.23 -8.98
C ALA A 73 -2.85 -15.21 -9.15
N LYS A 74 -3.50 -16.36 -8.93
CA LYS A 74 -4.97 -16.47 -8.92
C LYS A 74 -5.62 -15.54 -7.88
N ASN A 75 -4.95 -15.31 -6.76
CA ASN A 75 -5.44 -14.46 -5.68
C ASN A 75 -4.35 -13.45 -5.30
N PHE A 76 -4.49 -12.22 -5.82
CA PHE A 76 -3.51 -11.15 -5.62
C PHE A 76 -3.23 -10.89 -4.13
N SER A 77 -4.27 -10.59 -3.35
CA SER A 77 -4.14 -10.21 -1.93
C SER A 77 -3.47 -11.31 -1.11
N LYS A 78 -3.91 -12.56 -1.28
CA LYS A 78 -3.33 -13.71 -0.56
C LYS A 78 -1.85 -13.91 -0.92
N LYS A 79 -1.47 -13.79 -2.19
CA LYS A 79 -0.08 -13.93 -2.61
C LYS A 79 0.78 -12.79 -2.06
N PHE A 80 0.29 -11.55 -2.12
CA PHE A 80 0.98 -10.38 -1.57
C PHE A 80 1.36 -10.59 -0.10
N TRP A 81 0.39 -10.93 0.76
CA TRP A 81 0.64 -11.13 2.19
C TRP A 81 1.57 -12.31 2.48
N TRP A 82 1.58 -13.32 1.60
CA TRP A 82 2.51 -14.45 1.73
C TRP A 82 3.95 -14.05 1.37
N GLU A 83 4.14 -13.27 0.30
CA GLU A 83 5.47 -12.84 -0.15
C GLU A 83 6.15 -11.91 0.86
N ILE A 84 5.41 -10.98 1.45
CA ILE A 84 5.99 -9.98 2.36
C ILE A 84 6.14 -10.48 3.80
N ASP A 85 5.62 -11.66 4.15
CA ASP A 85 5.75 -12.24 5.49
C ASP A 85 7.05 -13.05 5.57
N PRO A 86 8.11 -12.55 6.24
CA PRO A 86 9.41 -13.22 6.28
C PRO A 86 9.31 -14.63 6.90
N LYS A 87 8.38 -14.86 7.83
CA LYS A 87 8.19 -16.16 8.48
C LYS A 87 7.71 -17.24 7.51
N LYS A 88 7.09 -16.86 6.39
CA LYS A 88 6.68 -17.80 5.34
C LYS A 88 7.84 -18.36 4.55
N HIS A 89 9.01 -17.73 4.66
CA HIS A 89 10.24 -18.11 3.97
C HIS A 89 11.30 -18.71 4.92
N GLU A 90 11.00 -18.83 6.21
CA GLU A 90 11.94 -19.34 7.24
C GLU A 90 12.18 -20.87 7.23
N LYS A 91 11.85 -21.61 6.15
CA LYS A 91 12.26 -23.02 5.96
C LYS A 91 12.53 -23.28 4.48
N SER A 92 13.76 -23.55 4.06
CA SER A 92 14.44 -24.82 4.33
C SER A 92 15.96 -24.71 4.14
N ASP A 93 16.68 -24.74 5.26
CA ASP A 93 17.94 -25.49 5.38
C ASP A 93 17.56 -26.98 5.23
N GLN A 94 17.41 -27.44 3.98
CA GLN A 94 17.32 -28.86 3.68
C GLN A 94 18.75 -29.31 3.36
N PRO A 95 19.40 -30.12 4.20
CA PRO A 95 20.63 -30.79 3.79
C PRO A 95 20.26 -31.72 2.63
N PHE A 96 20.95 -31.54 1.51
CA PHE A 96 20.94 -32.46 0.37
C PHE A 96 21.41 -33.86 0.80
#